data_AF-A0A518CQM9-F1
#
_entry.id   AF-A0A518CQM9-F1
#
_cell.length_a   1.000
_cell.length_b   1.000
_cell.length_c   1.000
_cell.angle_alpha   90.00
_cell.angle_beta   90.00
_cell.angle_gamma   90.00
#
_symmetry.space_group_name_H-M   'P 1'
#
loop_
_entity.id
_entity.type
_entity.pdbx_description
1 polymer ?
#
loop_
_entity_poly.entity_id
_entity_poly.type
_entity_poly.pdbx_seq_one_letter_code
_entity_poly.pdbx_strand_id
1 'polypeptide(L)'
;MASKRFQLYGIIAGSLVYLSCFAGTLQAQVQWRSSLKEVAQESRETGKPMLLKFTAEWCTFCHKMEKSFNKPEVSAMVNEHFIPIKVDADEKKNLVEEIGVSGFPTTVIISPDFQVLQKITGYLKEDELHARLEVMCPPEPAGRVIVQKQTKPEVPVKKAVVPENPIQQVASEWAFEQICLVQLVENGQLTPGNPAFRTIYRDKQLCFVSAAHKQAFEHNPEHYWPAVNGNCPIVLSEDKQAVSGSPELGAIYRGKLWFFSTPEARQHFADAPQQYLLPGVIEPE
;
A
#
# COMPACT_ATOMS: atom_id res chain seq x y z
N MET A 1 -17.23 1.26 91.20
CA MET A 1 -17.22 2.73 91.40
C MET A 1 -15.79 3.19 91.19
N ALA A 2 -15.40 4.15 90.37
CA ALA A 2 -16.10 5.24 89.73
C ALA A 2 -15.42 5.60 88.39
N SER A 3 -16.26 6.15 87.51
CA SER A 3 -15.97 6.93 86.31
C SER A 3 -14.78 7.89 86.44
N LYS A 4 -14.04 8.08 85.34
CA LYS A 4 -13.74 9.42 84.80
C LYS A 4 -13.27 9.36 83.34
N ARG A 5 -14.09 9.97 82.47
CA ARG A 5 -13.77 10.42 81.10
C ARG A 5 -13.01 11.76 81.19
N PHE A 6 -12.07 12.02 80.28
CA PHE A 6 -11.65 13.33 79.72
C PHE A 6 -10.55 13.04 78.64
N GLN A 7 -10.82 13.15 77.33
CA GLN A 7 -10.47 14.29 76.43
C GLN A 7 -9.01 14.76 76.57
N LEU A 8 -8.17 15.02 75.56
CA LEU A 8 -8.16 15.01 74.08
C LEU A 8 -6.67 15.31 73.71
N TYR A 9 -6.33 15.49 72.43
CA TYR A 9 -5.02 15.92 71.86
C TYR A 9 -3.99 14.79 71.64
N GLY A 10 -3.66 14.36 70.43
CA GLY A 10 -3.70 15.05 69.14
C GLY A 10 -2.28 15.39 68.70
N ILE A 11 -1.48 14.38 68.31
CA ILE A 11 -0.26 14.56 67.51
C ILE A 11 -0.21 13.38 66.53
N ILE A 12 -0.94 13.48 65.43
CA ILE A 12 -0.63 12.69 64.24
C ILE A 12 0.56 13.41 63.63
N ALA A 13 1.76 12.86 63.85
CA ALA A 13 2.96 13.31 63.16
C ALA A 13 2.73 13.09 61.66
N GLY A 14 2.37 14.16 60.97
CA GLY A 14 2.15 14.18 59.53
C GLY A 14 3.45 13.85 58.82
N SER A 15 3.64 12.58 58.46
CA SER A 15 4.49 12.21 57.35
C SER A 15 3.86 12.82 56.09
N LEU A 16 4.32 14.02 55.74
CA LEU A 16 4.15 14.60 54.42
C LEU A 16 4.86 13.67 53.42
N VAL A 17 4.14 12.65 52.98
CA VAL A 17 4.46 11.96 51.74
C VAL A 17 4.23 13.00 50.66
N TYR A 18 5.31 13.65 50.24
CA TYR A 18 5.36 14.37 48.97
C TYR A 18 5.09 13.35 47.87
N LEU A 19 3.82 13.10 47.60
CA LEU A 19 3.37 12.39 46.42
C LEU A 19 3.55 13.39 45.27
N SER A 20 4.79 13.56 44.85
CA SER A 20 5.15 14.23 43.61
C SER A 20 4.54 13.40 42.49
N CYS A 21 3.29 13.68 42.15
CA CYS A 21 2.69 13.26 40.90
C CYS A 21 3.54 13.93 39.81
N PHE A 22 4.58 13.23 39.35
CA PHE A 22 5.13 13.46 38.03
C PHE A 22 4.00 13.14 37.06
N ALA A 23 3.17 14.13 36.76
CA ALA A 23 2.41 14.17 35.53
C ALA A 23 3.46 14.30 34.42
N GLY A 24 4.07 13.17 34.06
CA GLY A 24 4.89 13.08 32.88
C GLY A 24 4.01 13.51 31.72
N THR A 25 4.31 14.67 31.14
CA THR A 25 3.76 15.04 29.85
C THR A 25 4.13 13.93 28.89
N LEU A 26 3.18 13.06 28.55
CA LEU A 26 3.36 12.01 27.57
C LEU A 26 3.69 12.72 26.26
N GLN A 27 4.96 12.73 25.90
CA GLN A 27 5.42 13.42 24.72
C GLN A 27 4.85 12.64 23.53
N ALA A 28 3.88 13.23 22.85
CA ALA A 28 3.19 12.61 21.72
C ALA A 28 4.19 12.43 20.58
N GLN A 29 4.73 11.22 20.46
CA GLN A 29 5.73 10.82 19.48
C GLN A 29 5.30 9.51 18.84
N VAL A 30 5.61 9.36 17.56
CA VAL A 30 5.36 8.11 16.84
C VAL A 30 6.27 7.01 17.41
N GLN A 31 5.67 5.85 17.67
CA GLN A 31 6.34 4.68 18.23
C GLN A 31 7.09 3.90 17.13
N TRP A 32 8.08 4.53 16.51
CA TRP A 32 8.82 3.95 15.40
C TRP A 32 9.47 2.61 15.75
N ARG A 33 9.20 1.59 14.93
CA ARG A 33 9.90 0.30 14.92
C ARG A 33 11.08 0.33 13.96
N SER A 34 11.96 -0.66 14.07
CA SER A 34 13.14 -0.83 13.20
C SER A 34 13.24 -2.23 12.56
N SER A 35 12.49 -3.22 13.07
CA SER A 35 12.49 -4.59 12.57
C SER A 35 11.32 -4.81 11.60
N LEU A 36 11.61 -4.92 10.30
CA LEU A 36 10.61 -5.20 9.26
C LEU A 36 9.87 -6.52 9.53
N LYS A 37 10.56 -7.55 10.01
CA LYS A 37 9.98 -8.86 10.29
C LYS A 37 8.94 -8.80 11.41
N GLU A 38 9.27 -8.11 12.51
CA GLU A 38 8.36 -7.96 13.65
C GLU A 38 7.13 -7.14 13.26
N VAL A 39 7.34 -6.05 12.52
CA VAL A 39 6.25 -5.18 12.04
C VAL A 39 5.32 -5.91 11.07
N ALA A 40 5.88 -6.70 10.16
CA ALA A 40 5.13 -7.55 9.25
C ALA A 40 4.30 -8.61 9.98
N GLN A 41 4.87 -9.24 11.01
CA GLN A 41 4.16 -10.20 11.84
C GLN A 41 3.04 -9.53 12.66
N GLU A 42 3.33 -8.42 13.35
CA GLU A 42 2.36 -7.67 14.13
C GLU A 42 1.20 -7.17 13.26
N SER A 43 1.49 -6.75 12.02
CA SER A 43 0.50 -6.33 11.03
C SER A 43 -0.47 -7.45 10.68
N ARG A 44 0.04 -8.66 10.44
CA ARG A 44 -0.78 -9.85 10.17
C ARG A 44 -1.62 -10.27 11.38
N GLU A 45 -1.06 -10.20 12.58
CA GLU A 45 -1.75 -10.61 13.82
C GLU A 45 -2.85 -9.61 14.22
N THR A 46 -2.61 -8.32 14.05
CA THR A 46 -3.52 -7.26 14.50
C THR A 46 -4.47 -6.78 13.41
N GLY A 47 -4.17 -7.06 12.14
CA GLY A 47 -4.89 -6.52 10.99
C GLY A 47 -4.61 -5.03 10.73
N LYS A 48 -3.70 -4.40 11.47
CA LYS A 48 -3.35 -2.99 11.28
C LYS A 48 -2.36 -2.82 10.13
N PRO A 49 -2.56 -1.85 9.22
CA PRO A 49 -1.59 -1.56 8.17
C PRO A 49 -0.26 -1.05 8.75
N MET A 50 0.83 -1.34 8.02
CA MET A 50 2.15 -0.82 8.31
C MET A 50 2.33 0.56 7.67
N LEU A 51 3.00 1.47 8.39
CA LEU A 51 3.42 2.78 7.86
C LEU A 51 4.95 2.80 7.79
N LEU A 52 5.49 2.65 6.58
CA LEU A 52 6.92 2.69 6.32
C LEU A 52 7.34 4.12 5.98
N LYS A 53 8.25 4.70 6.77
CA LYS A 53 8.91 5.96 6.45
C LYS A 53 10.32 5.68 5.95
N PHE A 54 10.52 5.77 4.64
CA PHE A 54 11.84 5.75 4.02
C PHE A 54 12.56 7.08 4.27
N THR A 55 13.78 6.98 4.82
CA THR A 55 14.59 8.11 5.26
C THR A 55 16.07 7.84 5.01
N ALA A 56 16.89 8.88 5.12
CA ALA A 56 18.34 8.77 5.17
C ALA A 56 18.92 9.85 6.09
N GLU A 57 20.08 9.62 6.69
CA GLU A 57 20.69 10.58 7.63
C GLU A 57 21.05 11.92 6.98
N TRP A 58 21.50 11.90 5.73
CA TRP A 58 21.88 13.09 4.96
C TRP A 58 20.68 13.90 4.43
N CYS A 59 19.45 13.38 4.59
CA CYS A 59 18.26 13.96 4.00
C CYS A 59 17.64 15.07 4.87
N THR A 60 17.85 16.33 4.48
CA THR A 60 17.31 17.51 5.19
C THR A 60 15.78 17.49 5.30
N PHE A 61 15.07 17.10 4.24
CA PHE A 61 13.60 17.06 4.24
C PHE A 61 13.05 15.94 5.12
N CYS A 62 13.81 14.87 5.32
CA CYS A 62 13.45 13.77 6.21
C CYS A 62 13.43 14.22 7.67
N HIS A 63 14.43 15.02 8.07
CA HIS A 63 14.50 15.67 9.39
C HIS A 63 13.40 16.70 9.58
N LYS A 64 13.04 17.44 8.52
CA LYS A 64 11.90 18.36 8.57
C LYS A 64 10.59 17.60 8.80
N MET A 65 10.38 16.49 8.10
CA MET A 65 9.14 15.71 8.20
C MET A 65 8.96 15.01 9.56
N GLU A 66 10.05 14.74 10.31
CA GLU A 66 9.94 14.26 11.70
C GLU A 66 9.11 15.22 12.57
N LYS A 67 9.22 16.53 12.33
CA LYS A 67 8.42 17.52 13.07
C LYS A 67 6.93 17.41 12.77
N SER A 68 6.56 17.01 11.56
CA SER A 68 5.17 16.74 11.16
C SER A 68 4.64 15.50 11.88
N PHE A 69 5.42 14.40 11.92
CA PHE A 69 5.06 13.18 12.63
C PHE A 69 4.99 13.36 14.16
N ASN A 70 5.79 14.25 14.72
CA ASN A 70 5.79 14.55 16.17
C ASN A 70 4.68 15.51 16.61
N LYS A 71 3.76 15.90 15.71
CA LYS A 71 2.56 16.61 16.15
C LYS A 71 1.63 15.67 16.91
N PRO A 72 0.97 16.13 17.98
CA PRO A 72 0.12 15.26 18.80
C PRO A 72 -0.96 14.51 18.02
N GLU A 73 -1.68 15.20 17.13
CA GLU A 73 -2.75 14.60 16.32
C GLU A 73 -2.22 13.53 15.35
N VAL A 74 -1.12 13.83 14.66
CA VAL A 74 -0.48 12.88 13.72
C VAL A 74 0.08 11.68 14.46
N SER A 75 0.84 11.89 15.56
CA SER A 75 1.44 10.79 16.31
C SER A 75 0.40 9.90 16.98
N ALA A 76 -0.69 10.47 17.50
CA ALA A 76 -1.80 9.70 18.05
C ALA A 76 -2.44 8.81 16.98
N MET A 77 -2.85 9.39 15.85
CA MET A 77 -3.45 8.66 14.73
C MET A 77 -2.53 7.57 14.20
N VAL A 78 -1.23 7.86 14.04
CA VAL A 78 -0.25 6.87 13.56
C VAL A 78 -0.13 5.71 14.54
N ASN A 79 0.00 5.98 15.83
CA ASN A 79 0.15 4.93 16.84
C ASN A 79 -1.14 4.12 17.04
N GLU A 80 -2.29 4.73 16.78
CA GLU A 80 -3.60 4.08 16.94
C GLU A 80 -3.93 3.16 15.76
N HIS A 81 -3.75 3.63 14.53
CA HIS A 81 -4.26 2.95 13.34
C HIS A 81 -3.20 2.21 12.52
N PHE A 82 -1.91 2.47 12.76
CA PHE A 82 -0.83 1.88 11.98
C PHE A 82 0.23 1.22 12.87
N ILE A 83 1.07 0.40 12.24
CA ILE A 83 2.31 -0.08 12.82
C ILE A 83 3.47 0.69 12.14
N PRO A 84 3.98 1.75 12.78
CA PRO A 84 4.96 2.64 12.15
C PRO A 84 6.38 2.06 12.20
N ILE A 85 7.07 2.06 11.07
CA ILE A 85 8.46 1.65 10.93
C ILE A 85 9.26 2.70 10.18
N LYS A 86 10.47 2.97 10.68
CA LYS A 86 11.44 3.81 10.00
C LYS A 86 12.41 2.92 9.23
N VAL A 87 12.58 3.22 7.94
CA VAL A 87 13.43 2.44 7.03
C VAL A 87 14.56 3.32 6.55
N ASP A 88 15.79 2.98 6.91
CA ASP A 88 16.97 3.61 6.34
C ASP A 88 17.20 3.09 4.91
N ALA A 89 17.14 4.00 3.95
CA ALA A 89 17.26 3.68 2.54
C ALA A 89 18.69 3.29 2.12
N ASP A 90 19.71 3.76 2.83
CA ASP A 90 21.10 3.40 2.56
C ASP A 90 21.39 1.96 3.01
N GLU A 91 20.73 1.50 4.07
CA GLU A 91 20.82 0.12 4.56
C GLU A 91 19.89 -0.85 3.80
N LYS A 92 18.70 -0.39 3.38
CA LYS A 92 17.65 -1.23 2.79
C LYS A 92 17.44 -0.98 1.30
N LYS A 93 18.54 -0.94 0.54
CA LYS A 93 18.54 -0.66 -0.91
C LYS A 93 17.62 -1.57 -1.73
N ASN A 94 17.62 -2.87 -1.43
CA ASN A 94 16.75 -3.82 -2.14
C ASN A 94 15.27 -3.49 -1.92
N LEU A 95 14.88 -3.11 -0.69
CA LEU A 95 13.50 -2.73 -0.38
C LEU A 95 13.11 -1.38 -1.00
N VAL A 96 14.05 -0.44 -1.10
CA VAL A 96 13.88 0.83 -1.81
C VAL A 96 13.57 0.58 -3.29
N GLU A 97 14.33 -0.32 -3.93
CA GLU A 97 14.13 -0.71 -5.31
C GLU A 97 12.80 -1.45 -5.50
N GLU A 98 12.49 -2.41 -4.62
CA GLU A 98 11.27 -3.22 -4.63
C GLU A 98 10.00 -2.37 -4.51
N ILE A 99 9.98 -1.40 -3.60
CA ILE A 99 8.85 -0.50 -3.42
C ILE A 99 8.84 0.63 -4.48
N GLY A 100 9.92 0.76 -5.26
CA GLY A 100 10.09 1.83 -6.24
C GLY A 100 10.13 3.21 -5.59
N VAL A 101 10.92 3.35 -4.52
CA VAL A 101 11.15 4.62 -3.83
C VAL A 101 12.16 5.45 -4.62
N SER A 102 11.71 6.55 -5.20
CA SER A 102 12.51 7.42 -6.10
C SER A 102 12.97 8.73 -5.45
N GLY A 103 12.60 8.99 -4.20
CA GLY A 103 12.95 10.22 -3.49
C GLY A 103 12.67 10.13 -1.99
N PHE A 104 13.18 11.10 -1.23
CA PHE A 104 13.07 11.10 0.24
C PHE A 104 12.57 12.44 0.79
N PRO A 105 11.85 12.43 1.94
CA PRO A 105 11.29 11.24 2.59
C PRO A 105 10.20 10.59 1.71
N THR A 106 9.95 9.30 1.87
CA THR A 106 8.79 8.64 1.25
C THR A 106 8.02 7.88 2.33
N THR A 107 6.71 8.10 2.40
CA THR A 107 5.81 7.38 3.31
C THR A 107 5.00 6.36 2.51
N VAL A 108 5.03 5.11 2.94
CA VAL A 108 4.34 4.00 2.27
C VAL A 108 3.43 3.31 3.26
N ILE A 109 2.17 3.15 2.90
CA ILE A 109 1.19 2.39 3.67
C ILE A 109 1.06 1.01 3.03
N ILE A 110 1.24 -0.03 3.83
CA ILE A 110 1.19 -1.42 3.38
C ILE A 110 0.17 -2.16 4.23
N SER A 111 -0.75 -2.88 3.61
CA SER A 111 -1.75 -3.68 4.31
C SER A 111 -1.15 -4.92 4.99
N PRO A 112 -1.90 -5.61 5.87
CA PRO A 112 -1.48 -6.87 6.48
C PRO A 112 -1.13 -7.99 5.50
N ASP A 113 -1.72 -7.98 4.31
CA ASP A 113 -1.43 -8.90 3.20
C ASP A 113 -0.34 -8.38 2.25
N PHE A 114 0.46 -7.41 2.71
CA PHE A 114 1.63 -6.85 2.01
C PHE A 114 1.32 -6.10 0.70
N GLN A 115 0.08 -5.62 0.51
CA GLN A 115 -0.23 -4.73 -0.61
C GLN A 115 0.14 -3.28 -0.27
N VAL A 116 0.85 -2.61 -1.17
CA VAL A 116 1.10 -1.17 -1.06
C VAL A 116 -0.21 -0.42 -1.34
N LEU A 117 -0.84 0.11 -0.29
CA LEU A 117 -2.08 0.87 -0.38
C LEU A 117 -1.84 2.31 -0.82
N GLN A 118 -0.75 2.91 -0.35
CA GLN A 118 -0.42 4.30 -0.68
C GLN A 118 1.09 4.52 -0.65
N LYS A 119 1.58 5.34 -1.57
CA LYS A 119 2.95 5.84 -1.58
C LYS A 119 2.94 7.36 -1.75
N ILE A 120 3.51 8.05 -0.77
CA ILE A 120 3.63 9.51 -0.74
C ILE A 120 5.11 9.85 -0.82
N THR A 121 5.55 10.39 -1.95
CA THR A 121 6.93 10.84 -2.13
C THR A 121 7.06 12.31 -1.76
N GLY A 122 8.05 12.63 -0.95
CA GLY A 122 8.42 13.99 -0.56
C GLY A 122 7.93 14.40 0.83
N TYR A 123 8.33 15.60 1.22
CA TYR A 123 7.97 16.21 2.50
C TYR A 123 6.51 16.66 2.50
N LEU A 124 5.78 16.30 3.56
CA LEU A 124 4.48 16.89 3.90
C LEU A 124 4.53 17.62 5.25
N LYS A 125 3.83 18.76 5.30
CA LYS A 125 3.57 19.50 6.54
C LYS A 125 2.48 18.79 7.36
N GLU A 126 2.40 19.05 8.66
CA GLU A 126 1.51 18.36 9.60
C GLU A 126 0.05 18.21 9.14
N ASP A 127 -0.60 19.28 8.70
CA ASP A 127 -2.03 19.25 8.34
C ASP A 127 -2.27 18.37 7.10
N GLU A 128 -1.36 18.44 6.12
CA GLU A 128 -1.45 17.64 4.89
C GLU A 128 -1.11 16.17 5.17
N LEU A 129 -0.10 15.91 6.00
CA LEU A 129 0.24 14.57 6.44
C LEU A 129 -0.93 13.94 7.20
N HIS A 130 -1.57 14.70 8.09
CA HIS A 130 -2.75 14.24 8.82
C HIS A 130 -3.87 13.85 7.86
N ALA A 131 -4.28 14.77 6.99
CA ALA A 131 -5.37 14.53 6.02
C ALA A 131 -5.09 13.33 5.11
N ARG A 132 -3.83 13.11 4.71
CA ARG A 132 -3.44 11.97 3.86
C ARG A 132 -3.52 10.62 4.58
N LEU A 133 -3.29 10.59 5.89
CA LEU A 133 -3.33 9.39 6.71
C LEU A 133 -4.75 9.10 7.21
N GLU A 134 -5.54 10.14 7.46
CA GLU A 134 -6.94 10.03 7.91
C GLU A 134 -7.80 9.28 6.89
N VAL A 135 -7.62 9.57 5.59
CA VAL A 135 -8.33 8.86 4.50
C VAL A 135 -7.99 7.36 4.47
N MET A 136 -6.87 6.96 5.08
CA MET A 136 -6.39 5.57 5.12
C MET A 136 -6.71 4.86 6.44
N CYS A 137 -7.25 5.58 7.43
CA CYS A 137 -7.69 4.96 8.66
C CYS A 137 -8.98 4.18 8.38
N PRO A 138 -9.05 2.87 8.70
CA PRO A 138 -10.29 2.13 8.55
C PRO A 138 -11.38 2.79 9.40
N PRO A 139 -12.62 2.95 8.89
CA PRO A 139 -13.71 3.44 9.72
C PRO A 139 -13.89 2.47 10.91
N GLU A 140 -14.14 3.01 12.11
CA GLU A 140 -14.36 2.19 13.31
C GLU A 140 -15.37 1.05 13.02
N PRO A 141 -15.17 -0.15 13.61
CA PRO A 141 -15.97 -1.31 13.26
C PRO A 141 -17.42 -1.16 13.76
N ALA A 142 -18.27 -0.58 12.91
CA ALA A 142 -19.72 -0.76 13.01
C ALA A 142 -20.05 -2.20 12.60
N GLY A 143 -20.53 -2.98 13.56
CA GLY A 143 -20.83 -4.40 13.39
C GLY A 143 -21.69 -4.72 12.15
N ARG A 144 -21.42 -5.90 11.58
CA ARG A 144 -22.22 -6.65 10.58
C ARG A 144 -23.30 -5.82 9.87
N VAL A 145 -23.02 -5.39 8.65
CA VAL A 145 -24.06 -5.07 7.69
C VAL A 145 -24.12 -6.18 6.64
N ILE A 146 -25.25 -6.89 6.67
CA ILE A 146 -25.66 -7.91 5.69
C ILE A 146 -25.91 -7.22 4.35
N VAL A 147 -25.38 -7.82 3.29
CA VAL A 147 -25.59 -7.43 1.89
C VAL A 147 -27.09 -7.30 1.60
N GLN A 148 -27.55 -6.07 1.29
CA GLN A 148 -28.80 -5.87 0.59
C GLN A 148 -28.54 -5.48 -0.86
N LYS A 149 -28.96 -6.39 -1.74
CA LYS A 149 -29.11 -6.20 -3.17
C LYS A 149 -30.03 -5.01 -3.44
N GLN A 150 -29.51 -3.95 -4.04
CA GLN A 150 -30.33 -2.88 -4.60
C GLN A 150 -29.97 -2.57 -6.04
N THR A 151 -31.03 -2.61 -6.85
CA THR A 151 -31.14 -2.34 -8.27
C THR A 151 -30.90 -0.88 -8.61
N LYS A 152 -30.23 -0.67 -9.75
CA LYS A 152 -30.07 0.55 -10.57
C LYS A 152 -31.22 1.57 -10.40
N PRO A 153 -30.88 2.84 -10.22
CA PRO A 153 -31.62 3.95 -10.84
C PRO A 153 -30.78 4.57 -11.96
N GLU A 154 -31.40 4.68 -13.12
CA GLU A 154 -30.89 5.34 -14.32
C GLU A 154 -31.22 6.83 -14.25
N VAL A 155 -30.24 7.71 -14.45
CA VAL A 155 -30.43 9.17 -14.53
C VAL A 155 -29.56 9.70 -15.70
N PRO A 156 -30.06 10.68 -16.48
CA PRO A 156 -29.91 10.71 -17.94
C PRO A 156 -28.69 11.49 -18.43
N VAL A 157 -28.20 11.04 -19.59
CA VAL A 157 -27.14 11.66 -20.39
C VAL A 157 -27.59 13.03 -20.91
N LYS A 158 -26.83 14.08 -20.58
CA LYS A 158 -26.80 15.32 -21.38
C LYS A 158 -25.45 15.43 -22.07
N LYS A 159 -25.53 15.57 -23.40
CA LYS A 159 -24.42 15.77 -24.33
C LYS A 159 -23.68 17.07 -24.01
N ALA A 160 -22.37 17.01 -23.93
CA ALA A 160 -21.49 18.14 -24.18
C ALA A 160 -20.47 17.73 -25.23
N VAL A 161 -20.27 18.65 -26.17
CA VAL A 161 -19.62 18.51 -27.48
C VAL A 161 -18.10 18.55 -27.32
N VAL A 162 -17.43 17.70 -28.10
CA VAL A 162 -15.97 17.61 -28.30
C VAL A 162 -15.47 18.80 -29.12
N PRO A 163 -14.27 19.35 -28.85
CA PRO A 163 -13.42 19.88 -29.90
C PRO A 163 -12.24 18.96 -30.19
N GLU A 164 -12.15 18.49 -31.44
CA GLU A 164 -10.94 17.95 -32.07
C GLU A 164 -9.98 19.10 -32.41
N ASN A 165 -8.67 18.97 -32.11
CA ASN A 165 -7.54 18.94 -33.09
C ASN A 165 -6.14 18.83 -32.38
N PRO A 166 -4.99 18.58 -33.06
CA PRO A 166 -4.36 17.26 -32.96
C PRO A 166 -2.80 17.25 -32.88
N ILE A 167 -2.27 16.03 -32.70
CA ILE A 167 -0.90 15.53 -32.98
C ILE A 167 0.25 16.01 -32.07
N GLN A 168 0.72 15.08 -31.21
CA GLN A 168 2.04 14.48 -31.43
C GLN A 168 2.08 13.01 -31.01
N GLN A 169 2.32 12.16 -32.01
CA GLN A 169 2.51 10.73 -31.93
C GLN A 169 3.80 10.40 -31.18
N VAL A 170 3.68 9.52 -30.18
CA VAL A 170 4.56 8.35 -30.12
C VAL A 170 3.60 7.17 -29.97
N ALA A 171 3.40 6.41 -31.05
CA ALA A 171 2.58 5.21 -31.03
C ALA A 171 3.35 4.13 -30.26
N SER A 172 3.03 3.94 -28.97
CA SER A 172 3.37 2.68 -28.31
C SER A 172 2.35 1.65 -28.76
N GLU A 173 2.82 0.53 -29.30
CA GLU A 173 1.97 -0.62 -29.63
C GLU A 173 1.04 -0.97 -28.46
N TRP A 174 -0.18 -1.40 -28.79
CA TRP A 174 -1.13 -1.86 -27.77
C TRP A 174 -0.51 -2.99 -26.96
N ALA A 175 -0.44 -2.84 -25.65
CA ALA A 175 0.09 -3.88 -24.80
C ALA A 175 -0.90 -5.03 -24.65
N PHE A 176 -0.35 -6.23 -24.47
CA PHE A 176 -1.09 -7.44 -24.10
C PHE A 176 -2.27 -7.73 -25.03
N GLU A 177 -2.05 -7.55 -26.34
CA GLU A 177 -3.04 -7.89 -27.37
C GLU A 177 -4.40 -7.21 -27.18
N GLN A 178 -4.40 -6.02 -26.55
CA GLN A 178 -5.62 -5.28 -26.20
C GLN A 178 -6.54 -6.01 -25.21
N ILE A 179 -6.05 -7.00 -24.48
CA ILE A 179 -6.84 -7.70 -23.46
C ILE A 179 -6.99 -6.84 -22.20
N CYS A 180 -8.21 -6.81 -21.66
CA CYS A 180 -8.52 -6.13 -20.41
C CYS A 180 -7.94 -6.91 -19.21
N LEU A 181 -6.80 -6.45 -18.68
CA LEU A 181 -6.12 -7.09 -17.55
C LEU A 181 -7.01 -7.25 -16.31
N VAL A 182 -7.95 -6.33 -16.09
CA VAL A 182 -8.86 -6.39 -14.93
C VAL A 182 -9.79 -7.60 -15.02
N GLN A 183 -10.41 -7.85 -16.17
CA GLN A 183 -11.23 -9.05 -16.33
C GLN A 183 -10.38 -10.32 -16.24
N LEU A 184 -9.20 -10.29 -16.86
CA LEU A 184 -8.30 -11.42 -16.81
C LEU A 184 -7.92 -11.83 -15.38
N VAL A 185 -7.70 -10.87 -14.48
CA VAL A 185 -7.38 -11.14 -13.07
C VAL A 185 -8.63 -11.48 -12.24
N GLU A 186 -9.73 -10.75 -12.40
CA GLU A 186 -10.92 -10.91 -11.55
C GLU A 186 -11.71 -12.17 -11.85
N ASN A 187 -11.78 -12.57 -13.12
CA ASN A 187 -12.65 -13.68 -13.54
C ASN A 187 -12.04 -14.58 -14.62
N GLY A 188 -10.78 -14.36 -15.02
CA GLY A 188 -10.07 -15.18 -16.00
C GLY A 188 -10.51 -14.98 -17.45
N GLN A 189 -11.30 -13.93 -17.76
CA GLN A 189 -11.80 -13.70 -19.11
C GLN A 189 -10.80 -12.92 -19.98
N LEU A 190 -10.48 -13.50 -21.14
CA LEU A 190 -9.69 -12.89 -22.21
C LEU A 190 -10.59 -12.02 -23.09
N THR A 191 -11.03 -10.87 -22.57
CA THR A 191 -11.88 -9.97 -23.33
C THR A 191 -11.07 -8.80 -23.91
N PRO A 192 -11.15 -8.55 -25.24
CA PRO A 192 -10.60 -7.34 -25.82
C PRO A 192 -11.23 -6.08 -25.23
N GLY A 193 -10.41 -5.12 -24.83
CA GLY A 193 -10.82 -3.81 -24.34
C GLY A 193 -11.36 -2.92 -25.45
N ASN A 194 -12.07 -1.86 -25.06
CA ASN A 194 -12.53 -0.83 -25.98
C ASN A 194 -11.50 0.32 -26.00
N PRO A 195 -10.94 0.72 -27.16
CA PRO A 195 -9.98 1.82 -27.27
C PRO A 195 -10.44 3.18 -26.72
N ALA A 196 -11.74 3.37 -26.53
CA ALA A 196 -12.32 4.53 -25.86
C ALA A 196 -11.96 4.58 -24.36
N PHE A 197 -11.79 3.42 -23.71
CA PHE A 197 -11.37 3.31 -22.33
C PHE A 197 -9.90 2.84 -22.29
N ARG A 198 -8.98 3.78 -22.48
CA ARG A 198 -7.54 3.52 -22.50
C ARG A 198 -6.80 4.27 -21.41
N THR A 199 -5.67 3.74 -21.00
CA THR A 199 -4.70 4.43 -20.14
C THR A 199 -3.28 4.08 -20.58
N ILE A 200 -2.31 4.89 -20.17
CA ILE A 200 -0.89 4.61 -20.37
C ILE A 200 -0.30 4.28 -19.00
N TYR A 201 0.36 3.15 -18.89
CA TYR A 201 1.02 2.74 -17.66
C TYR A 201 2.30 1.99 -17.99
N ARG A 202 3.43 2.40 -17.39
CA ARG A 202 4.79 1.90 -17.70
C ARG A 202 5.11 1.92 -19.20
N ASP A 203 4.83 3.04 -19.85
CA ASP A 203 5.03 3.29 -21.29
C ASP A 203 4.28 2.32 -22.23
N LYS A 204 3.27 1.63 -21.70
CA LYS A 204 2.41 0.70 -22.43
C LYS A 204 0.99 1.22 -22.49
N GLN A 205 0.38 1.15 -23.67
CA GLN A 205 -1.00 1.54 -23.88
C GLN A 205 -1.93 0.36 -23.60
N LEU A 206 -2.82 0.52 -22.62
CA LEU A 206 -3.79 -0.48 -22.19
C LEU A 206 -5.19 -0.06 -22.63
N CYS A 207 -6.08 -1.04 -22.81
CA CYS A 207 -7.50 -0.79 -23.00
C CYS A 207 -8.35 -1.68 -22.10
N PHE A 208 -9.55 -1.19 -21.80
CA PHE A 208 -10.46 -1.82 -20.84
C PHE A 208 -11.85 -1.95 -21.47
N VAL A 209 -12.61 -2.96 -21.05
CA VAL A 209 -13.96 -3.19 -21.60
C VAL A 209 -14.96 -2.11 -21.20
N SER A 210 -14.69 -1.35 -20.13
CA SER A 210 -15.54 -0.25 -19.65
C SER A 210 -14.74 0.79 -18.86
N ALA A 211 -15.32 1.97 -18.63
CA ALA A 211 -14.79 2.96 -17.69
C ALA A 211 -14.57 2.43 -16.26
N ALA A 212 -15.43 1.53 -15.76
CA ALA A 212 -15.30 0.94 -14.42
C ALA A 212 -14.04 0.08 -14.30
N HIS A 213 -13.80 -0.84 -15.23
CA HIS A 213 -12.56 -1.62 -15.29
C HIS A 213 -11.31 -0.74 -15.46
N LYS A 214 -11.38 0.33 -16.27
CA LYS A 214 -10.28 1.32 -16.34
C LYS A 214 -10.01 1.94 -14.98
N GLN A 215 -11.05 2.36 -14.27
CA GLN A 215 -10.94 2.94 -12.94
C GLN A 215 -10.40 1.94 -11.92
N ALA A 216 -10.82 0.67 -11.96
CA ALA A 216 -10.29 -0.39 -11.11
C ALA A 216 -8.79 -0.57 -11.34
N PHE A 217 -8.36 -0.62 -12.60
CA PHE A 217 -6.94 -0.66 -12.95
C PHE A 217 -6.17 0.57 -12.44
N GLU A 218 -6.68 1.77 -12.67
CA GLU A 218 -6.01 3.01 -12.22
C GLU A 218 -5.97 3.14 -10.70
N HIS A 219 -6.91 2.50 -10.00
CA HIS A 219 -6.95 2.46 -8.55
C HIS A 219 -5.90 1.52 -7.96
N ASN A 220 -5.69 0.35 -8.56
CA ASN A 220 -4.68 -0.61 -8.11
C ASN A 220 -3.94 -1.26 -9.30
N PRO A 221 -3.09 -0.51 -10.01
CA PRO A 221 -2.49 -1.00 -11.26
C PRO A 221 -1.56 -2.20 -11.00
N GLU A 222 -0.88 -2.24 -9.86
CA GLU A 222 0.06 -3.33 -9.53
C GLU A 222 -0.62 -4.69 -9.34
N HIS A 223 -1.86 -4.72 -8.83
CA HIS A 223 -2.64 -5.95 -8.71
C HIS A 223 -2.94 -6.57 -10.08
N TYR A 224 -3.28 -5.73 -11.06
CA TYR A 224 -3.61 -6.15 -12.41
C TYR A 224 -2.39 -6.27 -13.33
N TRP A 225 -1.27 -5.65 -12.96
CA TRP A 225 -0.06 -5.64 -13.77
C TRP A 225 0.63 -7.01 -13.75
N PRO A 226 0.96 -7.57 -14.93
CA PRO A 226 1.66 -8.84 -14.99
C PRO A 226 3.07 -8.76 -14.42
N ALA A 227 3.47 -9.84 -13.76
CA ALA A 227 4.83 -10.11 -13.33
C ALA A 227 5.82 -9.91 -14.48
N VAL A 228 7.04 -9.48 -14.13
CA VAL A 228 8.13 -9.32 -15.10
C VAL A 228 7.74 -8.40 -16.29
N ASN A 229 6.86 -7.43 -16.03
CA ASN A 229 6.33 -6.50 -17.04
C ASN A 229 5.60 -7.18 -18.20
N GLY A 230 5.09 -8.40 -17.97
CA GLY A 230 4.44 -9.25 -18.96
C GLY A 230 5.40 -9.98 -19.91
N ASN A 231 6.70 -9.97 -19.63
CA ASN A 231 7.65 -10.82 -20.33
C ASN A 231 7.59 -12.26 -19.80
N CYS A 232 7.89 -13.21 -20.68
CA CYS A 232 8.00 -14.62 -20.32
C CYS A 232 9.17 -14.82 -19.34
N PRO A 233 8.91 -15.34 -18.12
CA PRO A 233 9.97 -15.50 -17.12
C PRO A 233 10.99 -16.56 -17.51
N ILE A 234 10.59 -17.57 -18.28
CA ILE A 234 11.46 -18.67 -18.73
C ILE A 234 12.54 -18.14 -19.67
N VAL A 235 12.13 -17.52 -20.78
CA VAL A 235 13.05 -16.96 -21.79
C VAL A 235 13.91 -15.86 -21.19
N LEU A 236 13.34 -15.04 -20.29
CA LEU A 236 14.11 -14.01 -19.61
C LEU A 236 15.17 -14.60 -18.69
N SER A 237 14.88 -15.71 -18.01
CA SER A 237 15.83 -16.37 -17.10
C SER A 237 16.94 -17.14 -17.84
N GLU A 238 16.60 -17.81 -18.95
CA GLU A 238 17.50 -18.73 -19.66
C GLU A 238 18.35 -17.98 -20.71
N ASP A 239 17.71 -17.18 -21.56
CA ASP A 239 18.35 -16.52 -22.69
C ASP A 239 18.69 -15.05 -22.40
N LYS A 240 18.26 -14.52 -21.26
CA LYS A 240 18.34 -13.10 -20.89
C LYS A 240 17.67 -12.17 -21.92
N GLN A 241 16.77 -12.71 -22.73
CA GLN A 241 16.02 -11.97 -23.74
C GLN A 241 14.62 -11.67 -23.22
N ALA A 242 14.22 -10.42 -23.34
CA ALA A 242 12.86 -10.00 -23.04
C ALA A 242 11.94 -10.40 -24.20
N VAL A 243 11.32 -11.58 -24.08
CA VAL A 243 10.26 -12.02 -24.99
C VAL A 243 8.91 -11.78 -24.32
N SER A 244 8.02 -11.05 -25.00
CA SER A 244 6.67 -10.80 -24.49
C SER A 244 5.91 -12.11 -24.35
N GLY A 245 5.30 -12.34 -23.18
CA GLY A 245 4.36 -13.44 -23.01
C GLY A 245 2.99 -13.08 -23.60
N SER A 246 2.19 -14.11 -23.89
CA SER A 246 0.81 -13.94 -24.34
C SER A 246 -0.17 -14.02 -23.15
N PRO A 247 -1.19 -13.14 -23.10
CA PRO A 247 -2.29 -13.25 -22.14
C PRO A 247 -3.05 -14.58 -22.24
N GLU A 248 -3.14 -15.19 -23.42
CA GLU A 248 -3.84 -16.49 -23.61
C GLU A 248 -3.16 -17.63 -22.85
N LEU A 249 -1.85 -17.53 -22.69
CA LEU A 249 -1.05 -18.47 -21.94
C LEU A 249 -0.93 -18.07 -20.47
N GLY A 250 -1.61 -17.00 -20.04
CA GLY A 250 -1.48 -16.44 -18.71
C GLY A 250 -1.86 -17.39 -17.58
N ALA A 251 -1.22 -17.20 -16.42
CA ALA A 251 -1.55 -17.91 -15.20
C ALA A 251 -1.48 -16.97 -13.99
N ILE A 252 -2.34 -17.20 -12.99
CA ILE A 252 -2.23 -16.54 -11.69
C ILE A 252 -1.45 -17.46 -10.77
N TYR A 253 -0.33 -16.99 -10.25
CA TYR A 253 0.48 -17.70 -9.27
C TYR A 253 0.82 -16.74 -8.13
N ARG A 254 0.49 -17.15 -6.90
CA ARG A 254 0.60 -16.33 -5.67
C ARG A 254 -0.03 -14.93 -5.83
N GLY A 255 -1.25 -14.89 -6.40
CA GLY A 255 -2.00 -13.65 -6.59
C GLY A 255 -1.43 -12.70 -7.65
N LYS A 256 -0.38 -13.09 -8.37
CA LYS A 256 0.23 -12.30 -9.45
C LYS A 256 -0.05 -12.95 -10.80
N LEU A 257 -0.31 -12.12 -11.81
CA LEU A 257 -0.50 -12.54 -13.19
C LEU A 257 0.85 -12.79 -13.88
N TRP A 258 1.01 -13.93 -14.53
CA TRP A 258 2.21 -14.33 -15.27
C TRP A 258 1.86 -14.61 -16.72
N PHE A 259 2.68 -14.14 -17.66
CA PHE A 259 2.52 -14.44 -19.09
C PHE A 259 3.67 -15.29 -19.61
N PHE A 260 3.38 -16.13 -20.59
CA PHE A 260 4.34 -17.08 -21.16
C PHE A 260 4.34 -16.98 -22.68
N SER A 261 5.50 -17.17 -23.29
CA SER A 261 5.68 -17.09 -24.74
C SER A 261 5.20 -18.34 -25.46
N THR A 262 5.23 -19.51 -24.81
CA THR A 262 4.76 -20.79 -25.36
C THR A 262 4.06 -21.66 -24.31
N PRO A 263 3.21 -22.63 -24.70
CA PRO A 263 2.60 -23.59 -23.78
C PRO A 263 3.63 -24.38 -22.96
N GLU A 264 4.76 -24.72 -23.57
CA GLU A 264 5.87 -25.42 -22.91
C GLU A 264 6.46 -24.54 -21.81
N ALA A 265 6.70 -23.26 -22.08
CA ALA A 265 7.20 -22.32 -21.08
C ALA A 265 6.23 -22.17 -19.89
N ARG A 266 4.92 -22.16 -20.14
CA ARG A 266 3.90 -22.19 -19.09
C ARG A 266 3.96 -23.48 -18.28
N GLN A 267 4.14 -24.63 -18.95
CA GLN A 267 4.26 -25.92 -18.27
C GLN A 267 5.52 -25.99 -17.40
N HIS A 268 6.68 -25.57 -17.93
CA HIS A 268 7.92 -25.47 -17.17
C HIS A 268 7.77 -24.60 -15.92
N PHE A 269 7.08 -23.48 -16.03
CA PHE A 269 6.75 -22.64 -14.87
C PHE A 269 5.81 -23.35 -13.89
N ALA A 270 4.82 -24.10 -14.36
CA ALA A 270 3.92 -24.84 -13.48
C ALA A 270 4.66 -25.97 -12.71
N ASP A 271 5.64 -26.61 -13.33
CA ASP A 271 6.41 -27.70 -12.75
C ASP A 271 7.44 -27.22 -11.70
N ALA A 272 8.06 -26.05 -11.94
CA ALA A 272 9.11 -25.51 -11.06
C ALA A 272 9.01 -23.97 -10.91
N PRO A 273 7.89 -23.42 -10.40
CA PRO A 273 7.66 -21.97 -10.41
C PRO A 273 8.72 -21.22 -9.61
N GLN A 274 9.18 -21.81 -8.49
CA GLN A 274 10.17 -21.25 -7.58
C GLN A 274 11.50 -20.87 -8.26
N GLN A 275 11.89 -21.57 -9.33
CA GLN A 275 13.13 -21.31 -10.07
C GLN A 275 13.07 -20.01 -10.88
N TYR A 276 11.86 -19.61 -11.29
CA TYR A 276 11.63 -18.48 -12.18
C TYR A 276 11.11 -17.24 -11.44
N LEU A 277 11.04 -17.34 -10.11
CA LEU A 277 10.74 -16.21 -9.24
C LEU A 277 12.00 -15.37 -9.16
N LEU A 278 12.14 -14.47 -10.13
CA LEU A 278 13.20 -13.48 -10.11
C LEU A 278 13.13 -12.75 -8.75
N PRO A 279 14.26 -12.63 -8.02
CA PRO A 279 14.30 -11.90 -6.76
C PRO A 279 13.68 -10.51 -6.96
N GLY A 280 12.64 -10.19 -6.19
CA GLY A 280 11.87 -8.94 -6.32
C GLY A 280 10.56 -9.01 -7.11
N VAL A 281 10.04 -10.21 -7.46
CA VAL A 281 8.72 -10.35 -8.10
C VAL A 281 7.74 -11.26 -7.33
N ILE A 282 8.22 -12.12 -6.42
CA ILE A 282 7.37 -12.90 -5.52
C ILE A 282 7.94 -12.87 -4.10
N GLU A 283 7.14 -12.41 -3.13
CA GLU A 283 7.44 -12.54 -1.70
C GLU A 283 7.27 -14.00 -1.21
N PRO A 284 8.10 -14.48 -0.27
CA PRO A 284 8.04 -15.84 0.27
C PRO A 284 6.83 -16.05 1.21
N GLU A 285 6.35 -17.30 1.25
CA GLU A 285 5.18 -17.79 2.02
C GLU A 285 5.25 -17.56 3.53
#